data_AF-A0AAF0RC70-F1
#
_entry.id   AF-A0AAF0RC70-F1
#
_cell.length_a   1.000
_cell.length_b   1.000
_cell.length_c   1.000
_cell.angle_alpha   90.00
_cell.angle_beta   90.00
_cell.angle_gamma   90.00
#
_symmetry.space_group_name_H-M   'P 1'
#
loop_
_entity.id
_entity.type
_entity.pdbx_description
1 polymer ?
#
loop_
_entity_poly.entity_id
_entity_poly.type
_entity_poly.pdbx_seq_one_letter_code
_entity_poly.pdbx_strand_id
1 'polypeptide(L)'
;MTEMTDMLQAFLDDAGIRAWIALALLLVGASLSLAAAIGIVRFPDPLVRLHAMAKPQVLGLACCLAAVVVAVWTWTVLWVVLPALVFQLALVPVSTHMIARAGLRSGDYRHEDLLVDDTE
;
A
#
# COMPACT_ATOMS: atom_id res chain seq x y z
N MET A 1 -16.34 -16.03 -29.66
CA MET A 1 -16.17 -14.66 -29.13
C MET A 1 -17.41 -14.25 -28.34
N THR A 2 -18.60 -14.58 -28.82
CA THR A 2 -19.89 -14.51 -28.10
C THR A 2 -19.92 -15.34 -26.81
N GLU A 3 -19.43 -16.59 -26.82
CA GLU A 3 -19.45 -17.40 -25.58
C GLU A 3 -18.62 -16.82 -24.42
N MET A 4 -17.51 -16.14 -24.72
CA MET A 4 -16.69 -15.50 -23.69
C MET A 4 -17.35 -14.23 -23.17
N THR A 5 -18.03 -13.45 -24.02
CA THR A 5 -18.81 -12.29 -23.57
C THR A 5 -20.04 -12.72 -22.78
N ASP A 6 -20.69 -13.83 -23.16
CA ASP A 6 -21.87 -14.38 -22.48
C ASP A 6 -21.48 -14.96 -21.11
N MET A 7 -20.31 -15.60 -21.01
CA MET A 7 -19.75 -16.04 -19.73
C MET A 7 -19.38 -14.86 -18.83
N LEU A 8 -18.81 -13.79 -19.41
CA LEU A 8 -18.45 -12.58 -18.67
C LEU A 8 -19.70 -11.84 -18.20
N GLN A 9 -20.76 -11.82 -19.01
CA GLN A 9 -22.07 -11.25 -18.67
C GLN A 9 -22.78 -12.07 -17.60
N ALA A 10 -22.80 -13.40 -17.70
CA ALA A 10 -23.36 -14.25 -16.65
C ALA A 10 -22.59 -14.09 -15.32
N PHE A 11 -21.25 -13.96 -15.38
CA PHE A 11 -20.44 -13.65 -14.21
C PHE A 11 -20.71 -12.24 -13.67
N LEU A 12 -20.87 -11.24 -14.54
CA LEU A 12 -21.25 -9.86 -14.21
C LEU A 12 -22.62 -9.78 -13.52
N ASP A 13 -23.58 -10.57 -14.00
CA ASP A 13 -24.95 -10.62 -13.50
C ASP A 13 -25.04 -11.32 -12.13
N ASP A 14 -24.19 -12.34 -11.91
CA ASP A 14 -24.08 -13.07 -10.63
C ASP A 14 -23.18 -12.30 -9.63
N ALA A 15 -22.20 -11.55 -10.13
CA ALA A 15 -21.34 -10.66 -9.38
C ALA A 15 -22.11 -9.40 -8.96
N GLY A 16 -22.84 -9.51 -7.85
CA GLY A 16 -23.52 -8.36 -7.24
C GLY A 16 -22.58 -7.17 -7.03
N ILE A 17 -23.15 -5.96 -6.87
CA ILE A 17 -22.42 -4.67 -6.82
C ILE A 17 -21.20 -4.65 -5.87
N ARG A 18 -21.21 -5.45 -4.81
CA ARG A 18 -20.11 -5.62 -3.86
C ARG A 18 -18.83 -6.17 -4.51
N ALA A 19 -18.95 -7.08 -5.47
CA ALA A 19 -17.82 -7.65 -6.20
C ALA A 19 -17.11 -6.60 -7.05
N TRP A 20 -17.87 -5.75 -7.75
CA TRP A 20 -17.32 -4.65 -8.55
C TRP A 20 -16.61 -3.60 -7.69
N ILE A 21 -17.20 -3.25 -6.54
CA ILE A 21 -16.56 -2.33 -5.59
C ILE A 21 -15.27 -2.94 -5.04
N ALA A 22 -15.29 -4.22 -4.65
CA ALA A 22 -14.10 -4.89 -4.15
C ALA A 22 -13.00 -4.98 -5.21
N LEU A 23 -13.34 -5.29 -6.46
CA LEU A 23 -12.39 -5.34 -7.57
C LEU A 23 -11.73 -3.97 -7.81
N ALA A 24 -12.52 -2.89 -7.85
CA ALA A 24 -12.00 -1.54 -8.02
C ALA A 24 -11.03 -1.17 -6.89
N LEU A 25 -11.40 -1.45 -5.63
CA LEU A 25 -10.53 -1.23 -4.47
C LEU A 25 -9.23 -2.05 -4.55
N LEU A 26 -9.31 -3.30 -5.02
CA LEU A 26 -8.16 -4.18 -5.15
C LEU A 26 -7.18 -3.70 -6.23
N LEU A 27 -7.70 -3.24 -7.37
CA LEU A 27 -6.89 -2.66 -8.45
C LEU A 27 -6.19 -1.38 -8.01
N VAL A 28 -6.91 -0.48 -7.32
CA VAL A 28 -6.31 0.73 -6.74
C VAL A 28 -5.24 0.35 -5.72
N GLY A 29 -5.54 -0.56 -4.79
CA GLY A 29 -4.61 -1.03 -3.77
C GLY A 29 -3.33 -1.64 -4.37
N ALA A 30 -3.48 -2.49 -5.38
CA ALA A 30 -2.37 -3.11 -6.09
C ALA A 30 -1.51 -2.08 -6.84
N SER A 31 -2.12 -1.10 -7.51
CA SER A 31 -1.39 -0.04 -8.21
C SER A 31 -0.58 0.85 -7.24
N LEU A 32 -1.12 1.13 -6.04
CA LEU A 32 -0.42 1.86 -4.99
C LEU A 32 0.73 1.05 -4.41
N SER A 33 0.54 -0.27 -4.20
CA SER A 33 1.62 -1.16 -3.77
C SER A 33 2.73 -1.25 -4.81
N LEU A 34 2.38 -1.26 -6.10
CA LEU A 34 3.36 -1.21 -7.18
C LEU A 34 4.10 0.14 -7.19
N ALA A 35 3.40 1.25 -7.01
CA ALA A 35 4.02 2.57 -6.90
C ALA A 35 5.00 2.66 -5.72
N ALA A 36 4.68 2.05 -4.57
CA ALA A 36 5.61 1.95 -3.44
C ALA A 36 6.88 1.18 -3.81
N ALA A 37 6.76 0.04 -4.49
CA ALA A 37 7.90 -0.75 -4.95
C ALA A 37 8.77 0.02 -5.97
N ILE A 38 8.14 0.71 -6.92
CA ILE A 38 8.84 1.58 -7.88
C ILE A 38 9.57 2.71 -7.14
N GLY A 39 8.94 3.32 -6.12
CA GLY A 39 9.55 4.37 -5.30
C GLY A 39 10.86 3.92 -4.64
N ILE A 40 10.92 2.69 -4.12
CA ILE A 40 12.13 2.13 -3.50
C ILE A 40 13.28 2.01 -4.51
N VAL A 41 12.99 1.70 -5.77
CA VAL A 41 14.02 1.50 -6.82
C VAL A 41 14.40 2.81 -7.50
N ARG A 42 13.47 3.78 -7.58
CA ARG A 42 13.67 5.02 -8.33
C ARG A 42 14.41 6.10 -7.56
N PHE A 43 14.18 6.21 -6.25
CA PHE A 43 14.79 7.28 -5.45
C PHE A 43 16.18 6.87 -4.95
N PRO A 44 17.22 7.71 -5.14
CA PRO A 44 18.58 7.39 -4.72
C PRO A 44 18.80 7.61 -3.21
N ASP A 45 18.10 8.56 -2.59
CA ASP A 45 18.25 8.90 -1.17
C ASP A 45 17.34 8.02 -0.28
N PRO A 46 17.90 7.31 0.73
CA PRO A 46 17.13 6.53 1.72
C PRO A 46 15.98 7.27 2.40
N LEU A 47 16.14 8.54 2.75
CA LEU A 47 15.07 9.32 3.41
C LEU A 47 13.91 9.59 2.44
N VAL A 48 14.24 9.88 1.18
CA VAL A 48 13.24 10.08 0.11
C VAL A 48 12.55 8.74 -0.23
N ARG A 49 13.30 7.62 -0.25
CA ARG A 49 12.75 6.27 -0.45
C ARG A 49 11.74 5.91 0.63
N LEU A 50 12.00 6.25 1.89
CA LEU A 50 11.09 5.99 3.00
C LEU A 50 9.75 6.72 2.82
N HIS A 51 9.78 8.00 2.43
CA HIS A 51 8.57 8.78 2.15
C HIS A 51 7.80 8.25 0.94
N ALA A 52 8.51 7.92 -0.14
CA ALA A 52 7.93 7.39 -1.36
C ALA A 52 7.33 5.99 -1.18
N MET A 53 7.93 5.17 -0.31
CA MET A 53 7.44 3.83 0.02
C MET A 53 6.25 3.86 0.97
N ALA A 54 6.35 4.60 2.08
CA ALA A 54 5.41 4.48 3.19
C ALA A 54 3.99 4.94 2.81
N LYS A 55 3.85 6.06 2.08
CA LYS A 55 2.54 6.66 1.77
C LYS A 55 1.69 5.75 0.87
N PRO A 56 2.18 5.28 -0.29
CA PRO A 56 1.39 4.40 -1.14
C PRO A 56 1.21 3.02 -0.51
N GLN A 57 2.16 2.54 0.32
CA GLN A 57 2.05 1.24 0.97
C GLN A 57 0.90 1.17 2.00
N VAL A 58 0.78 2.18 2.86
CA VAL A 58 -0.30 2.24 3.87
C VAL A 58 -1.67 2.35 3.18
N LEU A 59 -1.80 3.25 2.21
CA LEU A 59 -3.04 3.43 1.45
C LEU A 59 -3.38 2.19 0.62
N GLY A 60 -2.38 1.57 -0.01
CA GLY A 60 -2.55 0.37 -0.82
C GLY A 60 -3.08 -0.80 0.01
N LEU A 61 -2.47 -1.05 1.18
CA LEU A 61 -2.96 -2.09 2.09
C LEU A 61 -4.36 -1.77 2.61
N ALA A 62 -4.64 -0.52 2.99
CA ALA A 62 -5.97 -0.11 3.45
C ALA A 62 -7.05 -0.35 2.39
N CYS A 63 -6.78 -0.06 1.11
CA CYS A 63 -7.67 -0.36 0.00
C CYS A 63 -7.89 -1.87 -0.17
N CYS A 64 -6.82 -2.68 -0.12
CA CYS A 64 -6.93 -4.14 -0.22
C CYS A 64 -7.75 -4.73 0.94
N LEU A 65 -7.53 -4.26 2.16
CA LEU A 65 -8.28 -4.69 3.33
C LEU A 65 -9.76 -4.27 3.24
N ALA A 66 -10.05 -3.06 2.76
CA ALA A 66 -11.41 -2.61 2.49
C ALA A 66 -12.10 -3.48 1.43
N ALA A 67 -11.38 -3.88 0.37
CA ALA A 67 -11.89 -4.81 -0.64
C ALA A 67 -12.32 -6.16 -0.02
N VAL A 68 -11.51 -6.70 0.90
CA VAL A 68 -11.83 -7.94 1.62
C VAL A 68 -13.09 -7.80 2.47
N VAL A 69 -13.25 -6.68 3.19
CA VAL A 69 -14.46 -6.41 4.01
C VAL A 69 -15.70 -6.29 3.12
N VAL A 70 -15.61 -5.60 1.98
CA VAL A 70 -16.73 -5.43 1.05
C VAL A 70 -17.10 -6.75 0.40
N ALA A 71 -16.11 -7.56 -0.02
CA ALA A 71 -16.33 -8.87 -0.61
C ALA A 71 -16.93 -9.86 0.39
N VAL A 72 -16.40 -9.89 1.61
CA VAL A 72 -16.78 -10.85 2.66
C VAL A 72 -17.27 -10.09 3.90
N TRP A 73 -18.51 -9.63 3.83
CA TRP A 73 -19.18 -8.88 4.91
C TRP A 73 -19.58 -9.83 6.06
N THR A 74 -18.61 -10.21 6.88
CA THR A 74 -18.83 -11.04 8.07
C THR A 74 -18.12 -10.43 9.27
N TRP A 75 -18.65 -10.68 10.47
CA TRP A 75 -18.08 -10.19 11.72
C TRP A 75 -16.64 -10.69 11.93
N THR A 76 -16.37 -11.94 11.55
CA THR A 76 -15.04 -12.56 11.63
C THR A 76 -14.01 -11.80 10.81
N VAL A 77 -14.35 -11.37 9.60
CA VAL A 77 -13.43 -10.64 8.72
C VAL A 77 -13.03 -9.30 9.33
N LEU A 78 -13.95 -8.59 9.97
CA LEU A 78 -13.65 -7.32 10.64
C LEU A 78 -12.61 -7.50 11.76
N TRP A 79 -12.71 -8.57 12.55
CA TRP A 79 -11.73 -8.88 13.61
C TRP A 79 -10.35 -9.27 13.09
N VAL A 80 -10.25 -9.73 11.84
CA VAL A 80 -8.95 -10.03 11.20
C VAL A 80 -8.36 -8.77 10.56
N VAL A 81 -9.18 -8.00 9.86
CA VAL A 81 -8.76 -6.81 9.11
C VAL A 81 -8.35 -5.66 10.03
N LEU A 82 -9.07 -5.44 11.12
CA LEU A 82 -8.84 -4.29 11.99
C LEU A 82 -7.46 -4.33 12.67
N PRO A 83 -7.01 -5.44 13.28
CA PRO A 83 -5.64 -5.57 13.77
C PRO A 83 -4.60 -5.41 12.66
N ALA A 84 -4.82 -5.98 11.47
CA ALA A 84 -3.89 -5.83 10.35
C ALA A 84 -3.67 -4.36 9.96
N LEU A 85 -4.74 -3.57 9.91
CA LEU A 85 -4.66 -2.14 9.63
C LEU A 85 -3.94 -1.37 10.75
N VAL A 86 -4.29 -1.64 12.01
CA VAL A 86 -3.67 -0.99 13.19
C VAL A 86 -2.18 -1.32 13.26
N PHE A 87 -1.81 -2.58 13.11
CA PHE A 87 -0.42 -3.01 13.10
C PHE A 87 0.33 -2.37 11.94
N GLN A 88 -0.21 -2.32 10.73
CA GLN A 88 0.45 -1.64 9.62
C GLN A 88 0.72 -0.16 9.93
N LEU A 89 -0.26 0.55 10.50
CA LEU A 89 -0.12 1.96 10.87
C LEU A 89 0.94 2.18 11.95
N ALA A 90 1.18 1.20 12.82
CA ALA A 90 2.24 1.26 13.84
C ALA A 90 3.61 0.80 13.29
N LEU A 91 3.65 -0.26 12.47
CA LEU A 91 4.86 -0.84 11.91
C LEU A 91 5.55 0.15 10.96
N VAL A 92 4.80 0.86 10.12
CA VAL A 92 5.35 1.81 9.15
C VAL A 92 6.18 2.92 9.80
N PRO A 93 5.69 3.70 10.79
CA PRO A 93 6.50 4.73 11.44
C PRO A 93 7.64 4.16 12.26
N VAL A 94 7.47 3.02 12.93
CA VAL A 94 8.54 2.37 13.70
C VAL A 94 9.69 1.94 12.77
N SER A 95 9.38 1.24 11.68
CA SER A 95 10.38 0.84 10.68
C SER A 95 11.01 2.05 10.01
N THR A 96 10.23 3.07 9.66
CA THR A 96 10.74 4.31 9.06
C THR A 96 11.74 5.00 9.98
N HIS A 97 11.43 5.12 11.27
CA HIS A 97 12.32 5.74 12.24
C HIS A 97 13.62 4.94 12.44
N MET A 98 13.53 3.60 12.50
CA MET A 98 14.69 2.73 12.60
C MET A 98 15.60 2.84 11.37
N ILE A 99 15.03 2.83 10.17
CA ILE A 99 15.80 2.96 8.91
C ILE A 99 16.40 4.36 8.80
N ALA A 100 15.67 5.42 9.14
CA ALA A 100 16.19 6.79 9.13
C ALA A 100 17.39 6.94 10.07
N ARG A 101 17.29 6.42 11.31
CA ARG A 101 18.41 6.45 12.26
C ARG A 101 19.61 5.63 11.77
N ALA A 102 19.37 4.51 11.11
CA ALA A 102 20.44 3.70 10.52
C ALA A 102 21.14 4.44 9.39
N GLY A 103 20.37 5.06 8.47
CA GLY A 103 20.89 5.84 7.34
C GLY A 103 21.73 7.04 7.78
N LEU A 104 21.30 7.77 8.82
CA LEU A 104 22.07 8.86 9.41
C LEU A 104 23.42 8.38 9.97
N ARG A 105 23.44 7.23 10.65
CA ARG A 105 24.67 6.68 11.25
C ARG A 105 25.66 6.14 10.21
N SER A 106 25.16 5.65 9.07
CA SER A 106 26.01 5.15 7.99
C SER A 106 26.52 6.26 7.06
N GLY A 107 26.06 7.50 7.22
CA GLY A 107 26.35 8.59 6.27
C GLY A 107 25.74 8.34 4.89
N ASP A 108 24.70 7.51 4.81
CA ASP A 108 24.09 7.07 3.55
C ASP A 108 22.97 8.04 3.14
N TYR A 109 23.30 9.33 3.04
CA TYR A 109 22.38 10.37 2.59
C TYR A 109 23.11 11.37 1.70
N ARG A 110 22.43 11.93 0.69
CA ARG A 110 23.06 12.84 -0.27
C ARG A 110 23.15 14.23 0.33
N HIS A 111 24.29 14.55 0.93
CA HIS A 111 24.60 15.90 1.44
C HIS A 111 24.43 17.01 0.38
N GLU A 112 24.63 16.68 -0.91
CA GLU A 112 24.45 17.62 -2.03
C GLU A 112 22.99 18.06 -2.24
N ASP A 113 22.01 17.28 -1.77
CA ASP A 113 20.58 17.58 -1.88
C ASP A 113 20.07 18.34 -0.62
N LEU A 114 20.91 18.50 0.43
CA LEU A 114 20.56 19.17 1.68
C LEU A 114 20.94 20.66 1.63
N LEU A 115 19.94 21.55 1.75
CA LEU A 115 20.15 23.00 1.86
C LEU A 115 20.69 23.41 3.23
N VAL A 116 20.28 22.72 4.28
CA VAL A 116 20.69 22.92 5.68
C VAL A 116 20.76 21.54 6.32
N ASP A 117 21.86 21.27 6.99
CA ASP A 117 22.06 20.07 7.79
C ASP A 117 22.31 20.49 9.24
N ASP A 118 21.30 20.30 10.10
CA ASP A 118 21.39 20.60 11.54
C ASP A 118 21.98 19.41 12.34
N THR A 119 22.45 18.37 11.66
CA THR A 119 23.04 17.19 12.32
C THR A 119 24.56 17.27 12.53
N GLU A 120 25.20 18.31 11.99
CA GLU A 120 26.60 18.70 12.28
C GLU A 120 26.75 19.60 13.51
#